data_AF-A0A852YBF2-F1
#
_entry.id   AF-A0A852YBF2-F1
#
_cell.length_a   1.000
_cell.length_b   1.000
_cell.length_c   1.000
_cell.angle_alpha   90.00
_cell.angle_beta   90.00
_cell.angle_gamma   90.00
#
_symmetry.space_group_name_H-M   'P 1'
#
loop_
_entity.id
_entity.type
_entity.pdbx_description
1 polymer ?
#
loop_
_entity_poly.entity_id
_entity_poly.type
_entity_poly.pdbx_seq_one_letter_code
_entity_poly.pdbx_strand_id
1 'polypeptide(L)'
;MNETRISTLRRERGWTQERLAEHSGVTVRTIQRLERGDDASLETLTLVARAFEVPVRDLFETVEKPEFGEAVDGLDARTEREQQQRDRATRSWRSLYVGIGVVLAMGITVVVAITHLGMLYLALGAYWAGGALLGRWLMDAVIEPRLDERYPLSRSSREPRADRSR
;
A
#
# COMPACT_ATOMS: atom_id res chain seq x y z
N MET A 1 -23.15 -25.87 10.78
CA MET A 1 -21.70 -26.02 11.03
C MET A 1 -21.05 -25.25 9.90
N ASN A 2 -20.40 -24.11 10.17
CA ASN A 2 -19.89 -23.25 9.10
C ASN A 2 -18.82 -24.00 8.30
N GLU A 3 -19.13 -24.37 7.05
CA GLU A 3 -18.16 -25.00 6.16
C GLU A 3 -17.08 -23.98 5.78
N THR A 4 -15.89 -24.19 6.35
CA THR A 4 -14.76 -23.28 6.24
C THR A 4 -13.72 -23.87 5.29
N ARG A 5 -13.33 -23.12 4.26
CA ARG A 5 -12.36 -23.53 3.23
C ARG A 5 -10.90 -23.43 3.69
N ILE A 6 -10.65 -22.92 4.90
CA ILE A 6 -9.31 -22.74 5.48
C ILE A 6 -8.50 -24.05 5.44
N SER A 7 -9.11 -25.19 5.78
CA SER A 7 -8.40 -26.48 5.77
C SER A 7 -8.03 -26.92 4.35
N THR A 8 -8.86 -26.59 3.36
CA THR A 8 -8.63 -26.89 1.95
C THR A 8 -7.51 -26.01 1.39
N LEU A 9 -7.61 -24.68 1.58
CA LEU A 9 -6.59 -23.71 1.18
C LEU A 9 -5.21 -24.02 1.78
N ARG A 10 -5.18 -24.45 3.04
CA ARG A 10 -3.96 -24.87 3.71
C ARG A 10 -3.32 -26.09 3.03
N ARG A 11 -4.13 -27.10 2.68
CA ARG A 11 -3.66 -28.32 2.01
C ARG A 11 -3.19 -28.03 0.57
N GLU A 12 -3.90 -27.17 -0.16
CA GLU A 12 -3.49 -26.74 -1.52
C GLU A 12 -2.11 -26.08 -1.53
N ARG A 13 -1.76 -25.35 -0.46
CA ARG A 13 -0.43 -24.74 -0.28
C ARG A 13 0.61 -25.66 0.36
N GLY A 14 0.24 -26.89 0.72
CA GLY A 14 1.13 -27.83 1.42
C GLY A 14 1.51 -27.38 2.84
N TRP A 15 0.68 -26.57 3.49
CA TRP A 15 0.96 -26.00 4.80
C TRP A 15 0.49 -26.89 5.95
N THR A 16 1.23 -26.92 7.05
CA THR A 16 0.75 -27.46 8.34
C THR A 16 -0.02 -26.39 9.11
N GLN A 17 -0.75 -26.76 10.17
CA GLN A 17 -1.45 -25.77 11.00
C GLN A 17 -0.47 -24.80 11.66
N GLU A 18 0.71 -25.27 12.04
CA GLU A 18 1.83 -24.49 12.58
C GLU A 18 2.35 -23.50 11.53
N ARG A 19 2.50 -23.94 10.28
CA ARG A 19 2.92 -23.05 9.18
C ARG A 19 1.91 -21.96 8.91
N LEU A 20 0.62 -22.27 8.92
CA LEU A 20 -0.41 -21.25 8.75
C LEU A 20 -0.43 -20.26 9.92
N ALA A 21 -0.30 -20.76 11.15
CA ALA A 21 -0.18 -19.94 12.35
C ALA A 21 1.01 -18.97 12.27
N GLU A 22 2.17 -19.47 11.83
CA GLU A 22 3.38 -18.66 11.61
C GLU A 22 3.16 -17.58 10.54
N HIS A 23 2.55 -17.91 9.39
CA HIS A 23 2.33 -16.97 8.29
C HIS A 23 1.25 -15.92 8.59
N SER A 24 0.24 -16.27 9.40
CA SER A 24 -0.85 -15.36 9.76
C SER A 24 -0.62 -14.62 11.09
N GLY A 25 0.41 -14.99 11.86
CA GLY A 25 0.69 -14.38 13.15
C GLY A 25 -0.33 -14.72 14.24
N VAL A 26 -1.16 -15.76 14.05
CA VAL A 26 -2.15 -16.22 15.04
C VAL A 26 -1.70 -17.55 15.65
N THR A 27 -2.29 -17.93 16.79
CA THR A 27 -1.90 -19.20 17.43
C THR A 27 -2.43 -20.42 16.67
N VAL A 28 -1.73 -21.56 16.78
CA VAL A 28 -2.19 -22.85 16.22
C VAL A 28 -3.59 -23.21 16.74
N ARG A 29 -3.88 -22.90 18.01
CA ARG A 29 -5.22 -23.10 18.59
C ARG A 29 -6.28 -22.26 17.88
N THR A 30 -5.95 -21.03 17.48
CA THR A 30 -6.84 -20.17 16.69
C THR A 30 -7.12 -20.79 15.31
N ILE A 31 -6.09 -21.31 14.63
CA ILE A 31 -6.25 -22.02 13.35
C ILE A 31 -7.16 -23.24 13.51
N GLN A 32 -6.94 -24.07 14.53
CA GLN A 32 -7.78 -25.23 14.80
C GLN A 32 -9.24 -24.88 15.08
N ARG A 33 -9.50 -23.76 15.76
CA ARG A 33 -10.85 -23.23 16.00
C ARG A 33 -11.50 -22.77 14.70
N LEU A 34 -10.75 -22.03 13.88
CA LEU A 34 -11.19 -21.58 12.57
C LEU A 34 -11.50 -22.75 11.61
N GLU A 35 -10.65 -23.78 11.57
CA GLU A 35 -10.89 -24.97 10.73
C GLU A 35 -12.12 -25.78 11.20
N ARG A 36 -12.54 -25.64 12.46
CA ARG A 36 -13.77 -26.25 13.00
C ARG A 36 -15.01 -25.38 12.82
N GLY A 37 -14.86 -24.16 12.28
CA GLY A 37 -15.96 -23.22 12.06
C GLY A 37 -16.41 -22.46 13.31
N ASP A 38 -15.56 -22.37 14.35
CA ASP A 38 -15.84 -21.55 15.53
C ASP A 38 -15.77 -20.05 15.17
N ASP A 39 -16.57 -19.22 15.87
CA ASP A 39 -16.51 -17.76 15.71
C ASP A 39 -15.12 -17.20 16.08
N ALA A 40 -14.62 -16.33 15.19
CA ALA A 40 -13.38 -15.59 15.35
C ALA A 40 -13.60 -14.10 15.06
N SER A 41 -12.75 -13.25 15.62
CA SER A 41 -12.79 -11.82 15.33
C SER A 41 -12.48 -11.57 13.85
N LEU A 42 -13.05 -10.48 13.31
CA LEU A 42 -12.80 -10.07 11.93
C LEU A 42 -11.32 -9.79 11.70
N GLU A 43 -10.60 -9.25 12.70
CA GLU A 43 -9.14 -9.08 12.67
C GLU A 43 -8.40 -10.40 12.44
N THR A 44 -8.76 -11.45 13.18
CA THR A 44 -8.17 -12.79 13.01
C THR A 44 -8.43 -13.34 11.61
N LEU A 45 -9.65 -13.17 11.09
CA LEU A 45 -10.01 -13.62 9.75
C LEU A 45 -9.26 -12.83 8.66
N THR A 46 -9.08 -11.52 8.85
CA THR A 46 -8.25 -10.69 7.96
C THR A 46 -6.79 -11.14 7.96
N LEU A 47 -6.20 -11.48 9.13
CA LEU A 47 -4.83 -11.99 9.21
C LEU A 47 -4.66 -13.32 8.46
N VAL A 48 -5.60 -14.26 8.64
CA VAL A 48 -5.58 -15.54 7.94
C VAL A 48 -5.82 -15.37 6.43
N ALA A 49 -6.75 -14.50 6.03
CA ALA A 49 -7.01 -14.18 4.63
C ALA A 49 -5.79 -13.55 3.95
N ARG A 50 -5.09 -12.63 4.64
CA ARG A 50 -3.84 -12.03 4.18
C ARG A 50 -2.73 -13.07 4.01
N ALA A 51 -2.58 -14.01 4.95
CA ALA A 51 -1.62 -15.10 4.82
C ALA A 51 -1.92 -15.98 3.60
N PHE A 52 -3.20 -16.19 3.29
CA PHE A 52 -3.63 -16.86 2.07
C PHE A 52 -3.69 -15.97 0.84
N GLU A 53 -3.43 -14.66 0.96
CA GLU A 53 -3.53 -13.72 -0.16
C GLU A 53 -4.90 -13.72 -0.89
N VAL A 54 -5.96 -14.17 -0.22
CA VAL A 54 -7.34 -14.24 -0.72
C VAL A 54 -8.21 -13.26 0.07
N PRO A 55 -9.34 -12.79 -0.48
CA PRO A 55 -10.31 -12.02 0.29
C PRO A 55 -10.94 -12.89 1.39
N VAL A 56 -11.34 -12.27 2.51
CA VAL A 56 -11.89 -12.98 3.69
C VAL A 56 -13.09 -13.87 3.34
N ARG A 57 -13.93 -13.45 2.38
CA ARG A 57 -15.07 -14.23 1.89
C ARG A 57 -14.68 -15.60 1.31
N ASP A 58 -13.49 -15.73 0.73
CA ASP A 58 -13.02 -16.97 0.11
C ASP A 58 -12.57 -18.01 1.15
N LEU A 59 -12.45 -17.62 2.43
CA LEU A 59 -12.18 -18.54 3.53
C LEU A 59 -13.40 -19.42 3.88
N PHE A 60 -14.60 -19.10 3.38
CA PHE A 60 -15.85 -19.80 3.69
C PHE A 60 -16.50 -20.36 2.42
N GLU A 61 -17.13 -21.54 2.50
CA GLU A 61 -17.74 -22.25 1.35
C GLU A 61 -19.20 -21.86 1.16
N THR A 62 -19.90 -21.65 2.27
CA THR A 62 -21.24 -21.07 2.34
C THR A 62 -21.15 -19.77 3.12
N VAL A 63 -21.31 -18.63 2.43
CA VAL A 63 -21.45 -17.32 3.08
C VAL A 63 -22.83 -17.26 3.72
N GLU A 64 -23.01 -17.90 4.87
CA GLU A 64 -24.32 -17.98 5.53
C GLU A 64 -24.69 -16.69 6.30
N LYS A 65 -23.84 -15.66 6.26
CA LYS A 65 -24.12 -14.35 6.86
C LYS A 65 -23.85 -13.19 5.89
N PRO A 66 -24.87 -12.67 5.19
CA PRO A 66 -24.73 -11.49 4.33
C PRO A 66 -24.19 -10.25 5.08
N GLU A 67 -24.46 -10.14 6.39
CA GLU A 67 -23.92 -9.07 7.25
C GLU A 67 -22.38 -9.07 7.30
N PHE A 68 -21.73 -10.23 7.15
CA PHE A 68 -20.27 -10.34 7.25
C PHE A 68 -19.57 -9.90 5.96
N GLY A 69 -20.16 -10.25 4.81
CA GLY A 69 -19.72 -9.72 3.51
C GLY A 69 -19.88 -8.20 3.47
N GLU A 70 -21.01 -7.69 3.95
CA GLU A 70 -21.28 -6.25 4.02
C GLU A 70 -20.33 -5.51 4.98
N ALA A 71 -19.93 -6.12 6.09
CA ALA A 71 -18.95 -5.55 7.02
C ALA A 71 -17.53 -5.50 6.42
N VAL A 72 -17.11 -6.54 5.70
CA VAL A 72 -15.79 -6.58 5.02
C VAL A 72 -15.78 -5.64 3.82
N ASP A 73 -16.80 -5.68 2.97
CA ASP A 73 -16.95 -4.76 1.83
C ASP A 73 -17.03 -3.30 2.32
N GLY A 74 -17.64 -3.07 3.49
CA GLY A 74 -17.67 -1.78 4.17
C GLY A 74 -16.30 -1.31 4.68
N LEU A 75 -15.42 -2.22 5.12
CA LEU A 75 -14.05 -1.91 5.55
C LEU A 75 -13.11 -1.67 4.36
N ASP A 76 -13.22 -2.47 3.30
CA ASP A 76 -12.46 -2.29 2.07
C ASP A 76 -12.86 -0.96 1.40
N ALA A 77 -14.16 -0.65 1.32
CA ALA A 77 -14.64 0.63 0.80
C ALA A 77 -14.16 1.84 1.64
N ARG A 78 -14.01 1.71 2.96
CA ARG A 78 -13.42 2.75 3.82
C ARG A 78 -11.93 2.91 3.55
N THR A 79 -11.19 1.80 3.43
CA THR A 79 -9.75 1.77 3.14
C THR A 79 -9.45 2.39 1.77
N GLU A 80 -10.26 2.07 0.75
CA GLU A 80 -10.15 2.64 -0.59
C GLU A 80 -10.46 4.15 -0.60
N ARG A 81 -11.50 4.59 0.14
CA ARG A 81 -11.83 6.02 0.25
C ARG A 81 -10.70 6.82 0.91
N GLU A 82 -10.06 6.27 1.95
CA GLU A 82 -8.91 6.91 2.61
C GLU A 82 -7.69 6.97 1.68
N GLN A 83 -7.41 5.91 0.92
CA GLN A 83 -6.35 5.93 -0.10
C GLN A 83 -6.63 6.97 -1.20
N GLN A 84 -7.86 7.06 -1.69
CA GLN A 84 -8.24 8.06 -2.69
C GLN A 84 -8.11 9.50 -2.18
N GLN A 85 -8.37 9.75 -0.89
CA GLN A 85 -8.15 11.08 -0.29
C GLN A 85 -6.66 11.41 -0.16
N ARG A 86 -5.83 10.45 0.26
CA ARG A 86 -4.36 10.61 0.32
C ARG A 86 -3.76 10.89 -1.05
N ASP A 87 -4.25 10.21 -2.07
CA ASP A 87 -3.82 10.40 -3.47
C ASP A 87 -4.11 11.80 -4.00
N ARG A 88 -5.26 12.40 -3.65
CA ARG A 88 -5.58 13.78 -4.07
C ARG A 88 -4.66 14.80 -3.42
N ALA A 89 -4.37 14.63 -2.13
CA ALA A 89 -3.47 15.53 -1.39
C ALA A 89 -2.02 15.44 -1.88
N THR A 90 -1.54 14.23 -2.20
CA THR A 90 -0.15 14.01 -2.64
C THR A 90 0.08 14.33 -4.11
N ARG A 91 -0.90 14.07 -4.99
CA ARG A 91 -0.77 14.26 -6.44
C ARG A 91 -0.74 15.75 -6.83
N SER A 92 -1.51 16.61 -6.15
CA SER A 92 -1.47 18.07 -6.39
C SER A 92 -0.15 18.71 -5.96
N TRP A 93 0.48 18.23 -4.90
CA TRP A 93 1.77 18.80 -4.46
C TRP A 93 2.92 18.40 -5.40
N ARG A 94 2.92 17.16 -5.88
CA ARG A 94 3.91 16.67 -6.85
C ARG A 94 3.83 17.43 -8.18
N SER A 95 2.62 17.72 -8.67
CA SER A 95 2.45 18.47 -9.92
C SER A 95 2.88 19.93 -9.81
N LEU A 96 2.67 20.58 -8.65
CA LEU A 96 3.18 21.93 -8.39
C LEU A 96 4.72 21.97 -8.41
N TYR A 97 5.37 21.02 -7.73
CA TYR A 97 6.82 20.94 -7.70
C TYR A 97 7.43 20.72 -9.10
N VAL A 98 6.86 19.78 -9.87
CA VAL A 98 7.28 19.50 -11.25
C VAL A 98 7.03 20.71 -12.15
N GLY A 99 5.87 21.37 -12.01
CA GLY A 99 5.53 22.56 -12.78
C GLY A 99 6.50 23.72 -12.56
N ILE A 100 6.83 24.01 -11.30
CA ILE A 100 7.82 25.05 -10.93
C ILE A 100 9.21 24.70 -11.52
N GLY A 101 9.62 23.44 -11.41
CA GLY A 101 10.89 22.96 -11.98
C GLY A 101 10.97 23.13 -13.51
N VAL A 102 9.87 22.90 -14.23
CA VAL A 102 9.78 23.08 -15.69
C VAL A 102 9.88 24.56 -16.08
N VAL A 103 9.17 25.45 -15.39
CA VAL A 103 9.20 26.89 -15.67
C VAL A 103 10.60 27.47 -15.46
N LEU A 104 11.28 27.08 -14.37
CA LEU A 104 12.65 27.50 -14.09
C LEU A 104 13.65 26.95 -15.12
N ALA A 105 13.50 25.69 -15.53
CA ALA A 105 14.32 25.13 -16.62
C ALA A 105 14.15 25.90 -17.93
N MET A 106 12.90 26.25 -18.27
CA MET A 106 12.59 26.96 -19.51
C MET A 106 13.19 28.38 -19.48
N GLY A 107 13.10 29.08 -18.34
CA GLY A 107 13.72 30.39 -18.16
C GLY A 107 15.25 30.37 -18.29
N ILE A 108 15.92 29.39 -17.66
CA ILE A 108 17.37 29.27 -17.76
C ILE A 108 17.80 28.92 -19.18
N THR A 109 17.06 28.07 -19.88
CA THR A 109 17.33 27.73 -21.29
C THR A 109 17.31 28.98 -22.19
N VAL A 110 16.35 29.89 -21.98
CA VAL A 110 16.26 31.16 -22.70
C VAL A 110 17.46 32.08 -22.38
N VAL A 111 17.86 32.18 -21.11
CA VAL A 111 19.00 33.02 -20.69
C VAL A 111 20.32 32.51 -21.27
N VAL A 112 20.52 31.20 -21.33
CA VAL A 112 21.72 30.59 -21.92
C VAL A 112 21.76 30.80 -23.43
N ALA A 113 20.60 30.71 -24.12
CA ALA A 113 20.50 30.97 -25.55
C ALA A 113 20.88 32.43 -25.92
N ILE A 114 20.60 33.40 -25.04
CA ILE A 114 20.91 34.82 -25.26
C ILE A 114 22.39 35.14 -24.97
N THR A 115 23.01 34.44 -24.02
CA THR A 115 24.35 34.79 -23.50
C THR A 115 25.51 34.01 -24.14
N HIS A 116 25.24 32.94 -24.88
CA HIS A 116 26.24 32.06 -25.53
C HIS A 116 27.37 31.54 -24.61
N LEU A 117 27.17 31.54 -23.28
CA LEU A 117 28.11 30.95 -22.32
C LEU A 117 27.81 29.44 -22.19
N GLY A 118 28.48 28.61 -22.98
CA GLY A 118 28.27 27.15 -22.99
C GLY A 118 28.45 26.46 -21.63
N MET A 119 29.26 27.03 -20.73
CA MET A 119 29.45 26.52 -19.36
C MET A 119 28.19 26.60 -18.49
N LEU A 120 27.22 27.45 -18.84
CA LEU A 120 25.95 27.58 -18.13
C LEU A 120 25.03 26.37 -18.34
N TYR A 121 25.20 25.57 -19.40
CA TYR A 121 24.44 24.32 -19.57
C TYR A 121 24.77 23.28 -18.50
N LEU A 122 26.03 23.21 -18.06
CA LEU A 122 26.44 22.34 -16.96
C LEU A 122 25.87 22.84 -15.62
N ALA A 123 25.83 24.16 -15.42
CA ALA A 123 25.18 24.76 -14.27
C ALA A 123 23.66 24.52 -14.25
N LEU A 124 23.00 24.52 -15.41
CA LEU A 124 21.58 24.19 -15.57
C LEU A 124 21.30 22.72 -15.22
N GLY A 125 22.11 21.80 -15.74
CA GLY A 125 22.01 20.37 -15.39
C GLY A 125 22.24 20.13 -13.90
N ALA A 126 23.25 20.77 -13.32
CA ALA A 126 23.54 20.69 -11.89
C ALA A 126 22.41 21.28 -11.03
N TYR A 127 21.82 22.40 -11.44
CA TYR A 127 20.66 23.00 -10.78
C TYR A 127 19.45 22.07 -10.80
N TRP A 128 19.15 21.45 -11.95
CA TRP A 128 18.03 20.51 -12.07
C TRP A 128 18.25 19.22 -11.27
N ALA A 129 19.48 18.69 -11.27
CA ALA A 129 19.85 17.52 -10.48
C ALA A 129 19.77 17.80 -8.97
N GLY A 130 20.30 18.96 -8.53
CA GLY A 130 20.23 19.41 -7.14
C GLY A 130 18.79 19.67 -6.70
N GLY A 131 17.99 20.32 -7.54
CA GLY A 131 16.56 20.50 -7.33
C GLY A 131 15.86 19.16 -7.14
N ALA A 132 15.97 18.25 -8.11
CA ALA A 132 15.32 16.94 -8.05
C ALA A 132 15.69 16.11 -6.81
N LEU A 133 16.95 16.20 -6.35
CA LEU A 133 17.40 15.57 -5.11
C LEU A 133 16.78 16.23 -3.87
N LEU A 134 16.76 17.56 -3.82
CA LEU A 134 16.16 18.31 -2.72
C LEU A 134 14.64 18.09 -2.64
N GLY A 135 13.95 18.05 -3.79
CA GLY A 135 12.52 17.77 -3.87
C GLY A 135 12.17 16.37 -3.38
N ARG A 136 12.96 15.36 -3.77
CA ARG A 136 12.82 13.99 -3.23
C ARG A 136 13.05 13.97 -1.72
N TRP A 137 14.15 14.55 -1.25
CA TRP A 137 14.46 14.60 0.17
C TRP A 137 13.37 15.29 0.99
N LEU A 138 12.83 16.41 0.52
CA LEU A 138 11.76 17.14 1.22
C LEU A 138 10.45 16.34 1.28
N MET A 139 10.10 15.63 0.21
CA MET A 139 8.93 14.75 0.18
C MET A 139 9.07 13.63 1.22
N ASP A 140 10.23 12.97 1.26
CA ASP A 140 10.47 11.81 2.11
C ASP A 140 10.68 12.23 3.59
N ALA A 141 11.29 13.40 3.83
CA ALA A 141 11.64 13.85 5.18
C ALA A 141 10.50 14.57 5.92
N VAL A 142 9.65 15.33 5.21
CA VAL A 142 8.67 16.21 5.87
C VAL A 142 7.24 15.79 5.58
N ILE A 143 6.95 15.37 4.35
CA ILE A 143 5.59 15.15 3.88
C ILE A 143 5.14 13.73 4.22
N GLU A 144 5.96 12.73 3.89
CA GLU A 144 5.67 11.32 4.18
C GLU A 144 5.37 11.01 5.66
N PRO A 145 6.15 11.47 6.66
CA PRO A 145 5.84 11.18 8.07
C PRO A 145 4.51 11.79 8.53
N ARG A 146 4.15 12.97 8.03
CA ARG A 146 2.86 13.60 8.37
C ARG A 146 1.67 12.92 7.71
N LEU A 147 1.86 12.34 6.53
CA LEU A 147 0.83 11.58 5.83
C LEU A 147 0.60 10.22 6.47
N ASP A 148 1.66 9.57 6.95
CA ASP A 148 1.54 8.29 7.65
C ASP A 148 0.86 8.48 9.03
N GLU A 149 1.13 9.59 9.73
CA GLU A 149 0.46 9.94 10.99
C GLU A 149 -1.03 10.27 10.78
N ARG A 150 -1.38 10.95 9.68
CA ARG A 150 -2.76 11.37 9.39
C ARG A 150 -3.62 10.27 8.76
N TYR A 151 -3.00 9.29 8.11
CA TYR A 151 -3.69 8.20 7.38
C TYR A 151 -3.09 6.83 7.70
N PRO A 152 -3.25 6.33 8.94
CA PRO A 152 -2.61 5.11 9.42
C PRO A 152 -3.07 3.83 8.70
N LEU A 153 -4.26 3.83 8.09
CA LEU A 153 -4.80 2.69 7.34
C LEU A 153 -4.40 2.71 5.85
N SER A 154 -3.73 3.77 5.39
CA SER A 154 -3.24 3.84 4.01
C SER A 154 -1.96 3.01 3.85
N ARG A 155 -1.75 2.41 2.67
CA ARG A 155 -0.52 1.65 2.39
C ARG A 155 0.70 2.53 2.59
N SER A 156 1.56 2.18 3.55
CA SER A 156 2.80 2.93 3.76
C SER A 156 3.64 2.85 2.49
N SER A 157 4.24 3.96 2.05
CA SER A 157 5.14 3.95 0.87
C SER A 157 6.38 3.08 1.08
N ARG A 158 6.61 2.65 2.34
CA ARG A 158 7.74 1.86 2.81
C ARG A 158 7.48 0.36 2.78
N GLU A 159 6.26 -0.10 2.54
CA GLU A 159 6.01 -1.52 2.28
C GLU A 159 6.55 -1.85 0.89
N PRO A 160 7.66 -2.60 0.79
CA PRO A 160 8.13 -3.06 -0.51
C PRO A 160 7.01 -3.89 -1.12
N ARG A 161 6.78 -3.75 -2.43
CA ARG A 161 5.96 -4.70 -3.18
C ARG A 161 6.45 -6.10 -2.81
N ALA A 162 5.68 -6.81 -1.97
CA ALA A 162 5.84 -8.25 -1.84
C ALA A 162 5.55 -8.76 -3.24
N ASP A 163 6.62 -9.13 -3.93
CA ASP A 163 6.65 -9.51 -5.31
C ASP A 163 5.71 -10.72 -5.49
N ARG A 164 4.49 -10.46 -5.96
CA ARG A 164 3.63 -11.48 -6.54
C ARG A 164 4.16 -11.77 -7.94
N SER A 165 5.28 -12.48 -8.00
CA SER A 165 5.74 -13.15 -9.20
C SER A 165 5.84 -14.66 -8.91
N ARG A 166 4.72 -15.35 -9.16
CA ARG A 166 4.70 -16.74 -9.60
C ARG A 166 3.66 -16.89 -10.68
#